data_AF-A0A9K3PE31-F1
#
_entry.id   AF-A0A9K3PE31-F1
#
_cell.length_a   1.000
_cell.length_b   1.000
_cell.length_c   1.000
_cell.angle_alpha   90.00
_cell.angle_beta   90.00
_cell.angle_gamma   90.00
#
_symmetry.space_group_name_H-M   'P 1'
#
loop_
_entity.id
_entity.type
_entity.pdbx_description
1 polymer ?
#
loop_
_entity_poly.entity_id
_entity_poly.type
_entity_poly.pdbx_seq_one_letter_code
_entity_poly.pdbx_strand_id
1 'polypeptide(L)'
;MRRKQERFSLLLLTLFCASTLLLSLTTTIALEDHYSDDYVRQVIEEDQQQYYGDEYYYDEYHAEQDLYNQQQQQQQQQQNDEPTMMTEEERYLLEQERLAQEQADRIAAERERQFQAELDRMDEEQRKKALQQKKKDHRRVQQVLRAANRNDLYGVLGMRNWNLKLPAKHFQLPGSSIGFTIPGITIKETTDKDIRKQFRLKARQLHPDKNKDGRAEEAFMAAETAAAILSDPDQRQAYDQAMQQQRAQRMAANKQLVSAASKSMWQISNQVVKTAHILLGPFFTSVMILLAIII
;
A
#
# COMPACT_ATOMS: atom_id res chain seq x y z
N MET A 1 12.94 33.19 46.68
CA MET A 1 13.68 32.11 45.99
C MET A 1 12.80 30.96 45.47
N ARG A 2 11.68 30.58 46.13
CA ARG A 2 10.76 29.50 45.67
C ARG A 2 10.19 29.64 44.24
N ARG A 3 9.80 30.85 43.80
CA ARG A 3 9.22 31.07 42.44
C ARG A 3 10.20 30.87 41.28
N LYS A 4 11.52 30.95 41.49
CA LYS A 4 12.52 30.62 40.46
C LYS A 4 12.68 29.11 40.30
N GLN A 5 12.67 28.36 41.40
CA GLN A 5 12.77 26.88 41.37
C GLN A 5 11.58 26.22 40.63
N GLU A 6 10.36 26.73 40.79
CA GLU A 6 9.18 26.17 40.10
C GLU A 6 9.22 26.37 38.58
N ARG A 7 9.75 27.51 38.10
CA ARG A 7 9.91 27.78 36.66
C ARG A 7 11.00 26.92 36.01
N PHE A 8 12.09 26.66 36.75
CA PHE A 8 13.14 25.75 36.28
C PHE A 8 12.68 24.28 36.27
N SER A 9 11.87 23.87 37.24
CA SER A 9 11.30 22.51 37.30
C SER A 9 10.31 22.25 36.16
N LEU A 10 9.46 23.22 35.81
CA LEU A 10 8.58 23.14 34.64
C LEU A 10 9.35 23.06 33.32
N LEU A 11 10.43 23.83 33.16
CA LEU A 11 11.29 23.77 31.97
C LEU A 11 11.99 22.42 31.82
N LEU A 12 12.52 21.86 32.92
CA LEU A 12 13.15 20.54 32.93
C LEU A 12 12.16 19.42 32.63
N LEU A 13 10.94 19.50 33.15
CA LEU A 13 9.88 18.52 32.85
C LEU A 13 9.45 18.59 31.37
N THR A 14 9.36 19.79 30.79
CA THR A 14 9.06 19.96 29.36
C THR A 14 10.19 19.45 28.47
N LEU A 15 11.45 19.60 28.89
CA LEU A 15 12.61 19.07 28.17
C LEU A 15 12.68 17.54 28.24
N PHE A 16 12.31 16.95 29.38
CA PHE A 16 12.25 15.49 29.55
C PHE A 16 11.07 14.87 28.78
N CYS A 17 9.90 15.52 28.77
CA CYS A 17 8.79 15.13 27.90
C CYS A 17 9.14 15.31 26.41
N ALA A 18 9.88 16.36 26.05
CA ALA A 18 10.33 16.57 24.69
C ALA A 18 11.38 15.53 24.27
N SER A 19 12.32 15.16 25.16
CA SER A 19 13.32 14.13 24.87
C SER A 19 12.73 12.73 24.81
N THR A 20 11.73 12.41 25.64
CA THR A 20 11.01 11.12 25.58
C THR A 20 10.04 11.06 24.40
N LEU A 21 9.45 12.19 23.99
CA LEU A 21 8.73 12.28 22.72
C LEU A 21 9.67 12.14 21.53
N LEU A 22 10.84 12.79 21.56
CA LEU A 22 11.89 12.64 20.55
C LEU A 22 12.45 11.22 20.53
N LEU A 23 12.68 10.59 21.68
CA LEU A 23 13.09 9.19 21.77
C LEU A 23 11.98 8.28 21.27
N SER A 24 10.72 8.53 21.62
CA SER A 24 9.59 7.75 21.10
C SER A 24 9.42 7.95 19.61
N LEU A 25 9.70 9.15 19.08
CA LEU A 25 9.62 9.52 17.67
C LEU A 25 10.82 8.97 16.90
N THR A 26 12.03 8.96 17.47
CA THR A 26 13.19 8.29 16.90
C THR A 26 13.11 6.79 17.11
N THR A 27 12.36 6.28 18.08
CA THR A 27 12.07 4.85 18.23
C THR A 27 10.92 4.44 17.33
N THR A 28 9.95 5.30 16.99
CA THR A 28 9.00 5.03 15.91
C THR A 28 9.65 5.23 14.55
N ILE A 29 10.51 6.22 14.34
CA ILE A 29 11.29 6.36 13.10
C ILE A 29 12.34 5.25 13.01
N ALA A 30 12.96 4.80 14.11
CA ALA A 30 13.85 3.65 14.10
C ALA A 30 13.09 2.33 14.07
N LEU A 31 11.86 2.23 14.59
CA LEU A 31 10.98 1.07 14.36
C LEU A 31 10.38 1.12 12.96
N GLU A 32 10.25 2.28 12.32
CA GLU A 32 9.81 2.47 10.93
C GLU A 32 10.98 2.28 9.97
N ASP A 33 12.21 2.63 10.36
CA ASP A 33 13.45 2.31 9.68
C ASP A 33 13.79 0.82 9.87
N HIS A 34 13.55 0.22 11.04
CA HIS A 34 13.75 -1.22 11.30
C HIS A 34 12.57 -2.07 10.81
N TYR A 35 11.36 -1.52 10.66
CA TYR A 35 10.27 -2.10 9.85
C TYR A 35 10.56 -1.94 8.36
N SER A 36 11.17 -0.83 7.94
CA SER A 36 11.60 -0.67 6.55
C SER A 36 12.79 -1.57 6.24
N ASP A 37 13.66 -1.85 7.22
CA ASP A 37 14.83 -2.71 7.07
C ASP A 37 14.45 -4.18 7.25
N ASP A 38 13.40 -4.54 8.00
CA ASP A 38 12.79 -5.89 7.96
C ASP A 38 11.93 -6.11 6.70
N TYR A 39 11.26 -5.08 6.17
CA TYR A 39 10.56 -5.17 4.88
C TYR A 39 11.55 -5.19 3.72
N VAL A 40 12.63 -4.41 3.79
CA VAL A 40 13.72 -4.41 2.80
C VAL A 40 14.59 -5.65 2.97
N ARG A 41 14.84 -6.16 4.19
CA ARG A 41 15.46 -7.48 4.39
C ARG A 41 14.56 -8.61 3.95
N GLN A 42 13.25 -8.61 4.22
CA GLN A 42 12.35 -9.63 3.65
C GLN A 42 12.32 -9.55 2.13
N VAL A 43 12.28 -8.35 1.54
CA VAL A 43 12.33 -8.18 0.08
C VAL A 43 13.70 -8.57 -0.50
N ILE A 44 14.80 -8.34 0.22
CA ILE A 44 16.17 -8.72 -0.21
C ILE A 44 16.43 -10.21 0.06
N GLU A 45 15.92 -10.80 1.14
CA GLU A 45 16.00 -12.23 1.46
C GLU A 45 15.05 -13.03 0.56
N GLU A 46 13.89 -12.50 0.19
CA GLU A 46 13.08 -12.99 -0.94
C GLU A 46 13.88 -12.90 -2.25
N ASP A 47 14.57 -11.79 -2.55
CA ASP A 47 15.39 -11.68 -3.77
C ASP A 47 16.65 -12.59 -3.74
N GLN A 48 17.17 -12.92 -2.56
CA GLN A 48 18.32 -13.83 -2.36
C GLN A 48 17.92 -15.31 -2.33
N GLN A 49 16.76 -15.67 -1.77
CA GLN A 49 16.18 -17.01 -1.90
C GLN A 49 15.65 -17.28 -3.31
N GLN A 50 15.21 -16.23 -4.02
CA GLN A 50 14.83 -16.27 -5.43
C GLN A 50 16.00 -16.55 -6.39
N TYR A 51 17.24 -16.55 -5.91
CA TYR A 51 18.43 -16.94 -6.67
C TYR A 51 18.77 -18.45 -6.57
N TYR A 52 18.17 -19.19 -5.63
CA TYR A 52 18.40 -20.64 -5.45
C TYR A 52 17.15 -21.51 -5.71
N GLY A 53 16.03 -20.92 -6.13
CA GLY A 53 14.75 -21.62 -6.37
C GLY A 53 14.43 -21.98 -7.82
N ASP A 54 15.43 -22.27 -8.66
CA ASP A 54 15.24 -22.49 -10.11
C ASP A 54 14.42 -23.77 -10.47
N GLU A 55 14.02 -24.59 -9.48
CA GLU A 55 13.24 -25.82 -9.69
C GLU A 55 11.84 -25.82 -9.01
N TYR A 56 11.50 -24.81 -8.19
CA TYR A 56 10.26 -24.80 -7.37
C TYR A 56 9.22 -23.71 -7.75
N TYR A 57 9.53 -22.86 -8.73
CA TYR A 57 8.70 -21.69 -9.07
C TYR A 57 7.36 -22.03 -9.76
N TYR A 58 7.20 -23.22 -10.33
CA TYR A 58 5.93 -23.64 -10.96
C TYR A 58 4.90 -24.17 -9.95
N ASP A 59 5.33 -24.86 -8.90
CA ASP A 59 4.41 -25.43 -7.89
C ASP A 59 3.85 -24.37 -6.94
N GLU A 60 4.67 -23.39 -6.56
CA GLU A 60 4.25 -22.27 -5.69
C GLU A 60 3.25 -21.34 -6.39
N TYR A 61 3.40 -21.15 -7.71
CA TYR A 61 2.47 -20.36 -8.52
C TYR A 61 1.06 -20.96 -8.54
N HIS A 62 0.95 -22.28 -8.73
CA HIS A 62 -0.34 -22.96 -8.67
C HIS A 62 -0.93 -22.94 -7.25
N ALA A 63 -0.09 -23.09 -6.21
CA ALA A 63 -0.52 -23.04 -4.82
C ALA A 63 -1.05 -21.64 -4.40
N GLU A 64 -0.41 -20.55 -4.83
CA GLU A 64 -0.91 -19.19 -4.58
C GLU A 64 -2.24 -18.94 -5.30
N GLN A 65 -2.38 -19.45 -6.51
CA GLN A 65 -3.58 -19.29 -7.32
C GLN A 65 -4.76 -20.09 -6.74
N ASP A 66 -4.50 -21.29 -6.24
CA ASP A 66 -5.45 -22.10 -5.50
C ASP A 66 -5.86 -21.44 -4.18
N LEU A 67 -4.91 -20.86 -3.43
CA LEU A 67 -5.20 -20.11 -2.20
C LEU A 67 -6.02 -18.85 -2.48
N TYR A 68 -5.73 -18.13 -3.57
CA TYR A 68 -6.48 -16.96 -4.01
C TYR A 68 -7.91 -17.34 -4.39
N ASN A 69 -8.09 -18.41 -5.15
CA ASN A 69 -9.40 -18.94 -5.52
C ASN A 69 -10.18 -19.44 -4.30
N GLN A 70 -9.48 -20.06 -3.33
CA GLN A 70 -10.07 -20.51 -2.07
C GLN A 70 -10.50 -19.33 -1.20
N GLN A 71 -9.72 -18.25 -1.12
CA GLN A 71 -10.09 -17.03 -0.41
C GLN A 71 -11.28 -16.31 -1.06
N GLN A 72 -11.35 -16.28 -2.40
CA GLN A 72 -12.50 -15.77 -3.14
C GLN A 72 -13.76 -16.60 -2.86
N GLN A 73 -13.64 -17.93 -2.87
CA GLN A 73 -14.73 -18.84 -2.49
C GLN A 73 -15.18 -18.65 -1.04
N GLN A 74 -14.24 -18.44 -0.11
CA GLN A 74 -14.57 -18.16 1.30
C GLN A 74 -15.24 -16.79 1.48
N GLN A 75 -14.82 -15.76 0.73
CA GLN A 75 -15.48 -14.45 0.76
C GLN A 75 -16.90 -14.52 0.16
N GLN A 76 -17.09 -15.28 -0.93
CA GLN A 76 -18.42 -15.58 -1.46
C GLN A 76 -19.27 -16.36 -0.47
N GLN A 77 -18.70 -17.36 0.23
CA GLN A 77 -19.41 -18.11 1.27
C GLN A 77 -19.79 -17.23 2.47
N GLN A 78 -18.91 -16.33 2.90
CA GLN A 78 -19.20 -15.39 4.01
C GLN A 78 -20.25 -14.33 3.62
N GLN A 79 -20.36 -13.97 2.34
CA GLN A 79 -21.46 -13.14 1.83
C GLN A 79 -22.80 -13.89 1.72
N ASN A 80 -22.77 -15.23 1.63
CA ASN A 80 -23.97 -16.06 1.53
C ASN A 80 -24.66 -16.35 2.89
N ASP A 81 -24.07 -15.95 4.02
CA ASP A 81 -24.62 -16.19 5.37
C ASP A 81 -25.61 -15.09 5.85
N GLU A 82 -25.84 -14.04 5.06
CA GLU A 82 -26.92 -13.07 5.29
C GLU A 82 -27.99 -13.26 4.19
N PRO A 83 -29.24 -13.67 4.52
CA PRO A 83 -30.28 -13.88 3.51
C PRO A 83 -30.87 -12.53 3.10
N THR A 84 -30.07 -11.72 2.42
CA THR A 84 -30.59 -10.65 1.59
C THR A 84 -31.24 -11.34 0.40
N MET A 85 -32.57 -11.19 0.23
CA MET A 85 -33.30 -11.79 -0.89
C MET A 85 -32.75 -11.23 -2.21
N MET A 86 -31.69 -11.85 -2.75
CA MET A 86 -31.12 -11.48 -4.04
C MET A 86 -32.21 -11.58 -5.10
N THR A 87 -32.41 -10.46 -5.78
CA THR A 87 -33.37 -10.32 -6.87
C THR A 87 -33.01 -11.29 -8.00
N GLU A 88 -34.00 -11.66 -8.83
CA GLU A 88 -33.75 -12.53 -9.99
C GLU A 88 -32.72 -11.93 -10.95
N GLU A 89 -32.67 -10.61 -11.05
CA GLU A 89 -31.69 -9.86 -11.84
C GLU A 89 -30.27 -10.02 -11.30
N GLU A 90 -30.05 -9.85 -9.99
CA GLU A 90 -28.74 -10.02 -9.36
C GLU A 90 -28.20 -11.45 -9.51
N ARG A 91 -29.07 -12.46 -9.38
CA ARG A 91 -28.70 -13.87 -9.60
C ARG A 91 -28.27 -14.12 -11.05
N TYR A 92 -28.98 -13.53 -12.01
CA TYR A 92 -28.65 -13.65 -13.41
C TYR A 92 -27.30 -13.00 -13.74
N LEU A 93 -27.06 -11.80 -13.22
CA LEU A 93 -25.78 -11.10 -13.38
C LEU A 93 -24.62 -11.87 -12.76
N LEU A 94 -24.79 -12.38 -11.54
CA LEU A 94 -23.77 -13.20 -10.87
C LEU A 94 -23.44 -14.46 -11.67
N GLU A 95 -24.45 -15.13 -12.23
CA GLU A 95 -24.25 -16.30 -13.08
C GLU A 95 -23.50 -15.94 -14.37
N GLN A 96 -23.80 -14.79 -14.97
CA GLN A 96 -23.04 -14.29 -16.13
C GLN A 96 -21.57 -14.02 -15.78
N GLU A 97 -21.30 -13.38 -14.64
CA GLU A 97 -19.93 -13.13 -14.17
C GLU A 97 -19.17 -14.44 -13.92
N ARG A 98 -19.81 -15.41 -13.28
CA ARG A 98 -19.24 -16.75 -13.04
C ARG A 98 -18.86 -17.43 -14.35
N LEU A 99 -19.76 -17.44 -15.32
CA LEU A 99 -19.50 -18.02 -16.64
C LEU A 99 -18.35 -17.30 -17.37
N ALA A 100 -18.28 -15.97 -17.27
CA ALA A 100 -17.19 -15.19 -17.85
C ALA A 100 -15.84 -15.52 -17.20
N GLN A 101 -15.81 -15.68 -15.86
CA GLN A 101 -14.61 -16.12 -15.14
C GLN A 101 -14.18 -17.51 -15.56
N GLU A 102 -15.10 -18.48 -15.62
CA GLU A 102 -14.81 -19.83 -16.08
C GLU A 102 -14.26 -19.86 -17.52
N GLN A 103 -14.78 -19.01 -18.40
CA GLN A 103 -14.26 -18.85 -19.76
C GLN A 103 -12.83 -18.31 -19.75
N ALA A 104 -12.55 -17.28 -18.95
CA ALA A 104 -11.22 -16.72 -18.81
C ALA A 104 -10.21 -17.75 -18.28
N ASP A 105 -10.59 -18.54 -17.27
CA ASP A 105 -9.74 -19.60 -16.70
C ASP A 105 -9.43 -20.71 -17.72
N ARG A 106 -10.44 -21.10 -18.52
CA ARG A 106 -10.25 -22.07 -19.61
C ARG A 106 -9.26 -21.56 -20.66
N ILE A 107 -9.39 -20.29 -21.06
CA ILE A 107 -8.48 -19.66 -22.02
C ILE A 107 -7.06 -19.61 -21.44
N ALA A 108 -6.90 -19.19 -20.18
CA ALA A 108 -5.61 -19.15 -19.51
C ALA A 108 -4.95 -20.54 -19.45
N ALA A 109 -5.70 -21.57 -19.08
CA ALA A 109 -5.21 -22.95 -19.01
C ALA A 109 -4.85 -23.53 -20.39
N GLU A 110 -5.56 -23.16 -21.45
CA GLU A 110 -5.20 -23.56 -22.81
C GLU A 110 -3.88 -22.92 -23.26
N ARG A 111 -3.69 -21.62 -22.99
CA ARG A 111 -2.44 -20.92 -23.31
C ARG A 111 -1.25 -21.49 -22.56
N GLU A 112 -1.45 -21.83 -21.30
CA GLU A 112 -0.42 -22.45 -20.47
C GLU A 112 0.01 -23.80 -21.06
N ARG A 113 -0.96 -24.63 -21.48
CA ARG A 113 -0.69 -25.89 -22.18
C ARG A 113 0.04 -25.69 -23.52
N GLN A 114 -0.35 -24.68 -24.29
CA GLN A 114 0.33 -24.35 -25.55
C GLN A 114 1.77 -23.90 -25.30
N PHE A 115 2.01 -23.08 -24.28
CA PHE A 115 3.34 -22.66 -23.90
C PHE A 115 4.20 -23.83 -23.42
N GLN A 116 3.64 -24.74 -22.62
CA GLN A 116 4.36 -25.94 -22.20
C GLN A 116 4.75 -26.82 -23.40
N ALA A 117 3.84 -27.04 -24.34
CA ALA A 117 4.13 -27.76 -25.56
C ALA A 117 5.16 -27.02 -26.47
N GLU A 118 5.25 -25.70 -26.37
CA GLU A 118 6.28 -24.88 -27.02
C GLU A 118 7.66 -25.13 -26.36
N LEU A 119 7.72 -25.15 -25.02
CA LEU A 119 8.94 -25.41 -24.25
C LEU A 119 9.50 -26.81 -24.51
N ASP A 120 8.63 -27.83 -24.63
CA ASP A 120 9.05 -29.22 -24.88
C ASP A 120 9.72 -29.39 -26.26
N ARG A 121 9.46 -28.46 -27.19
CA ARG A 121 10.04 -28.46 -28.55
C ARG A 121 11.31 -27.61 -28.67
N MET A 122 11.67 -26.86 -27.63
CA MET A 122 12.77 -25.90 -27.65
C MET A 122 14.08 -26.50 -27.12
N ASP A 123 15.20 -26.01 -27.64
CA ASP A 123 16.52 -26.28 -27.07
C ASP A 123 16.63 -25.67 -25.66
N GLU A 124 17.53 -26.21 -24.83
CA GLU A 124 17.65 -25.82 -23.42
C GLU A 124 17.92 -24.31 -23.21
N GLU A 125 18.77 -23.70 -24.04
CA GLU A 125 19.02 -22.25 -24.00
C GLU A 125 17.78 -21.43 -24.39
N GLN A 126 17.02 -21.90 -25.38
CA GLN A 126 15.79 -21.23 -25.84
C GLN A 126 14.70 -21.33 -24.78
N ARG A 127 14.56 -22.51 -24.16
CA ARG A 127 13.67 -22.77 -23.03
C ARG A 127 13.93 -21.81 -21.87
N LYS A 128 15.21 -21.63 -21.48
CA LYS A 128 15.60 -20.70 -20.42
C LYS A 128 15.20 -19.25 -20.75
N LYS A 129 15.42 -18.80 -21.99
CA LYS A 129 15.01 -17.46 -22.43
C LYS A 129 13.50 -17.29 -22.43
N ALA A 130 12.74 -18.29 -22.90
CA ALA A 130 11.29 -18.29 -22.92
C ALA A 130 10.71 -18.21 -21.50
N LEU A 131 11.22 -19.00 -20.56
CA LEU A 131 10.83 -18.96 -19.15
C LEU A 131 11.14 -17.61 -18.49
N GLN A 132 12.32 -17.05 -18.73
CA GLN A 132 12.67 -15.71 -18.23
C GLN A 132 11.74 -14.63 -18.80
N GLN A 133 11.36 -14.73 -20.06
CA GLN A 133 10.43 -13.81 -20.69
C GLN A 133 9.03 -13.94 -20.07
N LYS A 134 8.53 -15.16 -19.90
CA LYS A 134 7.26 -15.43 -19.20
C LYS A 134 7.26 -14.87 -17.78
N LYS A 135 8.33 -15.05 -17.00
CA LYS A 135 8.45 -14.46 -15.64
C LYS A 135 8.36 -12.92 -15.65
N LYS A 136 8.91 -12.26 -16.66
CA LYS A 136 8.80 -10.79 -16.82
C LYS A 136 7.38 -10.38 -17.18
N ASP A 137 6.75 -11.12 -18.07
CA ASP A 137 5.41 -10.81 -18.56
C ASP A 137 4.35 -11.10 -17.50
N HIS A 138 4.50 -12.20 -16.77
CA HIS A 138 3.72 -12.55 -15.59
C HIS A 138 3.71 -11.42 -14.55
N ARG A 139 4.89 -10.90 -14.17
CA ARG A 139 5.01 -9.77 -13.23
C ARG A 139 4.24 -8.54 -13.71
N ARG A 140 4.25 -8.26 -15.01
CA ARG A 140 3.52 -7.11 -15.59
C ARG A 140 2.01 -7.32 -15.54
N VAL A 141 1.55 -8.53 -15.87
CA VAL A 141 0.13 -8.93 -15.81
C VAL A 141 -0.37 -8.83 -14.38
N GLN A 142 0.33 -9.44 -13.42
CA GLN A 142 -0.02 -9.39 -12.01
C GLN A 142 -0.05 -7.98 -11.44
N GLN A 143 0.92 -7.12 -11.80
CA GLN A 143 0.90 -5.73 -11.37
C GLN A 143 -0.38 -5.00 -11.81
N VAL A 144 -0.83 -5.28 -13.04
CA VAL A 144 -2.02 -4.67 -13.63
C VAL A 144 -3.29 -5.21 -12.98
N LEU A 145 -3.42 -6.53 -12.85
CA LEU A 145 -4.59 -7.16 -12.22
C LEU A 145 -4.72 -6.78 -10.75
N ARG A 146 -3.60 -6.74 -10.00
CA ARG A 146 -3.59 -6.24 -8.61
C ARG A 146 -4.03 -4.78 -8.52
N ALA A 147 -3.70 -3.94 -9.51
CA ALA A 147 -4.16 -2.56 -9.56
C ALA A 147 -5.65 -2.47 -9.91
N ALA A 148 -6.12 -3.27 -10.86
CA ALA A 148 -7.53 -3.36 -11.24
C ALA A 148 -8.41 -3.82 -10.06
N ASN A 149 -7.97 -4.84 -9.32
CA ASN A 149 -8.65 -5.33 -8.11
C ASN A 149 -8.75 -4.27 -7.00
N ARG A 150 -7.79 -3.34 -6.92
CA ARG A 150 -7.85 -2.19 -5.99
C ARG A 150 -8.65 -1.01 -6.54
N ASN A 151 -9.27 -1.15 -7.71
CA ASN A 151 -9.89 -0.08 -8.47
C ASN A 151 -8.96 1.12 -8.72
N ASP A 152 -7.65 0.87 -8.89
CA ASP A 152 -6.63 1.89 -9.15
C ASP A 152 -6.36 2.01 -10.67
N LEU A 153 -7.19 2.81 -11.34
CA LEU A 153 -7.15 2.99 -12.80
C LEU A 153 -5.83 3.60 -13.28
N TYR A 154 -5.25 4.50 -12.49
CA TYR A 154 -3.93 5.07 -12.82
C TYR A 154 -2.83 4.02 -12.63
N GLY A 155 -2.91 3.22 -11.56
CA GLY A 155 -1.98 2.11 -11.29
C GLY A 155 -2.00 1.04 -12.38
N VAL A 156 -3.16 0.73 -12.95
CA VAL A 156 -3.32 -0.16 -14.11
C VAL A 156 -2.50 0.32 -15.30
N LEU A 157 -2.55 1.62 -15.59
CA LEU A 157 -1.74 2.24 -16.66
C LEU A 157 -0.26 2.42 -16.25
N GLY A 158 0.14 2.01 -15.04
CA GLY A 158 1.49 2.20 -14.52
C GLY A 158 1.81 3.65 -14.17
N MET A 159 0.78 4.50 -14.04
CA MET A 159 0.92 5.89 -13.64
C MET A 159 0.67 6.03 -12.14
N ARG A 160 1.47 6.88 -11.50
CA ARG A 160 1.24 7.30 -10.13
C ARG A 160 0.48 8.63 -10.15
N ASN A 161 -0.79 8.64 -9.76
CA ASN A 161 -1.56 9.88 -9.65
C ASN A 161 -1.29 10.57 -8.30
N TRP A 162 -0.23 11.38 -8.29
CA TRP A 162 0.16 12.23 -7.16
C TRP A 162 -0.49 13.61 -7.29
N ASN A 163 -1.82 13.67 -7.49
CA ASN A 163 -2.53 14.94 -7.47
C ASN A 163 -2.59 15.46 -6.02
N LEU A 164 -1.50 16.10 -5.60
CA LEU A 164 -1.37 16.73 -4.30
C LEU A 164 -1.30 18.24 -4.52
N LYS A 165 -2.38 18.92 -4.14
CA LYS A 165 -2.47 20.39 -4.10
C LYS A 165 -2.32 20.81 -2.64
N LEU A 166 -1.09 21.17 -2.25
CA LEU A 166 -0.86 21.80 -0.96
C LEU A 166 -1.07 23.30 -1.10
N PRO A 167 -2.10 23.89 -0.46
CA PRO A 167 -2.27 25.34 -0.48
C PRO A 167 -1.09 25.99 0.25
N ALA A 168 -0.72 27.19 -0.18
CA ALA A 168 0.29 27.98 0.52
C ALA A 168 -0.20 28.23 1.95
N LYS A 169 0.67 27.98 2.94
CA LYS A 169 0.34 28.14 4.34
C LYS A 169 1.28 29.14 4.98
N HIS A 170 0.68 30.17 5.57
CA HIS A 170 1.38 31.15 6.38
C HIS A 170 1.38 30.66 7.83
N PHE A 171 2.57 30.50 8.39
CA PHE A 171 2.74 30.21 9.80
C PHE A 171 3.20 31.47 10.51
N GLN A 172 2.41 31.89 11.50
CA GLN A 172 2.75 32.97 12.40
C GLN A 172 2.97 32.39 13.79
N LEU A 173 4.13 32.66 14.37
CA LEU A 173 4.44 32.27 15.73
C LEU A 173 3.57 33.08 16.70
N PRO A 174 2.86 32.44 17.66
CA PRO A 174 2.03 33.17 18.61
C PRO A 174 2.90 34.11 19.46
N GLY A 175 2.61 35.41 19.40
CA GLY A 175 3.32 36.43 20.19
C GLY A 175 4.63 36.95 19.60
N SER A 176 4.97 36.61 18.35
CA SER A 176 6.11 37.20 17.65
C SER A 176 5.73 37.70 16.24
N SER A 177 6.51 38.65 15.71
CA SER A 177 6.37 39.18 14.34
C SER A 177 7.04 38.30 13.29
N ILE A 178 7.65 37.19 13.69
CA ILE A 178 8.35 36.27 12.80
C ILE A 178 7.32 35.30 12.22
N GLY A 179 7.06 35.43 10.92
CA GLY A 179 6.25 34.49 10.15
C GLY A 179 7.04 33.95 8.97
N PHE A 180 6.75 32.71 8.57
CA PHE A 180 7.29 32.14 7.35
C PHE A 180 6.15 31.62 6.47
N THR A 181 6.36 31.71 5.15
CA THR A 181 5.40 31.28 4.15
C THR A 181 5.93 30.03 3.49
N ILE A 182 5.17 28.93 3.57
CA ILE A 182 5.44 27.75 2.76
C ILE A 182 4.71 27.94 1.43
N PRO A 183 5.41 27.99 0.29
CA PRO A 183 4.77 28.09 -1.02
C PRO A 183 3.90 26.86 -1.27
N GLY A 184 2.78 27.06 -1.96
CA GLY A 184 1.94 25.94 -2.38
C GLY A 184 2.66 25.08 -3.40
N ILE A 185 2.60 23.76 -3.24
CA ILE A 185 3.20 22.80 -4.17
C ILE A 185 2.06 22.04 -4.84
N THR A 186 2.02 22.06 -6.17
CA THR A 186 1.14 21.20 -6.97
C THR A 186 1.99 20.14 -7.64
N ILE A 187 1.90 18.90 -7.18
CA ILE A 187 2.64 17.78 -7.79
C ILE A 187 1.85 17.31 -9.02
N LYS A 188 2.53 17.35 -10.18
CA LYS A 188 2.16 16.93 -11.53
C LYS A 188 0.71 16.42 -11.73
N GLU A 189 -0.10 17.20 -12.43
CA GLU A 189 -1.36 16.74 -13.00
C GLU A 189 -1.11 15.84 -14.20
N THR A 190 -1.80 14.70 -14.26
CA THR A 190 -1.69 13.77 -15.38
C THR A 190 -2.46 14.34 -16.57
N THR A 191 -1.81 14.46 -17.74
CA THR A 191 -2.47 14.97 -18.95
C THR A 191 -3.10 13.84 -19.77
N ASP A 192 -4.11 14.13 -20.58
CA ASP A 192 -4.73 13.12 -21.46
C ASP A 192 -3.73 12.52 -22.46
N LYS A 193 -2.74 13.33 -22.87
CA LYS A 193 -1.62 12.87 -23.70
C LYS A 193 -0.79 11.80 -22.98
N ASP A 194 -0.56 11.97 -21.68
CA ASP A 194 0.15 10.99 -20.86
C ASP A 194 -0.66 9.71 -20.71
N ILE A 195 -1.98 9.81 -20.45
CA ILE A 195 -2.88 8.65 -20.35
C ILE A 195 -2.83 7.82 -21.64
N ARG A 196 -3.04 8.47 -22.79
CA ARG A 196 -3.00 7.79 -24.09
C ARG A 196 -1.62 7.19 -24.39
N LYS A 197 -0.54 7.88 -23.99
CA LYS A 197 0.84 7.37 -24.17
C LYS A 197 1.07 6.11 -23.34
N GLN A 198 0.68 6.12 -22.07
CA GLN A 198 0.88 4.98 -21.18
C GLN A 198 0.00 3.80 -21.56
N PHE A 199 -1.24 4.04 -21.97
CA PHE A 199 -2.10 3.00 -22.53
C PHE A 199 -1.43 2.30 -23.72
N ARG A 200 -0.91 3.04 -24.71
CA ARG A 200 -0.21 2.44 -25.86
C ARG A 200 1.01 1.60 -25.45
N LEU A 201 1.74 2.02 -24.41
CA LEU A 201 2.88 1.29 -23.89
C LEU A 201 2.43 -0.01 -23.19
N LYS A 202 1.41 0.06 -22.35
CA LYS A 202 0.85 -1.09 -21.62
C LYS A 202 0.17 -2.07 -22.57
N ALA A 203 -0.65 -1.61 -23.50
CA ALA A 203 -1.29 -2.42 -24.53
C ALA A 203 -0.28 -3.26 -25.31
N ARG A 204 0.88 -2.68 -25.68
CA ARG A 204 1.96 -3.43 -26.35
C ARG A 204 2.63 -4.49 -25.47
N GLN A 205 2.69 -4.28 -24.15
CA GLN A 205 3.32 -5.19 -23.20
C GLN A 205 2.37 -6.32 -22.76
N LEU A 206 1.08 -6.04 -22.72
CA LEU A 206 0.03 -6.96 -22.26
C LEU A 206 -0.69 -7.66 -23.42
N HIS A 207 -0.33 -7.36 -24.67
CA HIS A 207 -1.04 -7.89 -25.82
C HIS A 207 -1.06 -9.43 -25.81
N PRO A 208 -2.23 -10.07 -25.93
CA PRO A 208 -2.38 -11.52 -25.78
C PRO A 208 -1.53 -12.33 -26.77
N ASP A 209 -1.28 -11.82 -27.97
CA ASP A 209 -0.43 -12.48 -28.97
C ASP A 209 1.08 -12.49 -28.60
N LYS A 210 1.57 -11.46 -27.89
CA LYS A 210 3.00 -11.29 -27.59
C LYS A 210 3.37 -11.72 -26.17
N ASN A 211 2.42 -11.59 -25.26
CA ASN A 211 2.60 -11.91 -23.86
C ASN A 211 2.30 -13.40 -23.65
N LYS A 212 3.23 -14.13 -23.05
CA LYS A 212 3.14 -15.58 -22.86
C LYS A 212 2.37 -16.00 -21.59
N ASP A 213 1.86 -15.03 -20.83
CA ASP A 213 1.06 -15.29 -19.63
C ASP A 213 -0.39 -15.65 -19.99
N GLY A 214 -0.96 -16.65 -19.30
CA GLY A 214 -2.33 -17.10 -19.52
C GLY A 214 -3.39 -16.03 -19.29
N ARG A 215 -3.15 -15.09 -18.36
CA ARG A 215 -4.08 -14.01 -17.98
C ARG A 215 -3.76 -12.68 -18.65
N ALA A 216 -2.94 -12.68 -19.69
CA ALA A 216 -2.58 -11.46 -20.43
C ALA A 216 -3.82 -10.74 -21.00
N GLU A 217 -4.83 -11.49 -21.44
CA GLU A 217 -6.08 -10.95 -21.98
C GLU A 217 -6.87 -10.19 -20.92
N GLU A 218 -7.03 -10.75 -19.73
CA GLU A 218 -7.70 -10.10 -18.60
C GLU A 218 -7.00 -8.78 -18.23
N ALA A 219 -5.67 -8.79 -18.15
CA ALA A 219 -4.90 -7.58 -17.87
C ALA A 219 -4.98 -6.55 -18.99
N PHE A 220 -5.07 -6.99 -20.25
CA PHE A 220 -5.26 -6.11 -21.40
C PHE A 220 -6.64 -5.43 -21.34
N MET A 221 -7.70 -6.20 -21.08
CA MET A 221 -9.06 -5.68 -20.92
C MET A 221 -9.16 -4.69 -19.74
N ALA A 222 -8.49 -4.99 -18.63
CA ALA A 222 -8.39 -4.06 -17.50
C ALA A 222 -7.70 -2.74 -17.89
N ALA A 223 -6.63 -2.81 -18.69
CA ALA A 223 -5.92 -1.63 -19.18
C ALA A 223 -6.76 -0.80 -20.17
N GLU A 224 -7.56 -1.46 -21.02
CA GLU A 224 -8.50 -0.81 -21.93
C GLU A 224 -9.64 -0.12 -21.17
N THR A 225 -10.25 -0.81 -20.21
CA THR A 225 -11.31 -0.26 -19.35
C THR A 225 -10.81 0.96 -18.58
N ALA A 226 -9.62 0.86 -17.97
CA ALA A 226 -9.02 2.00 -17.28
C ALA A 226 -8.74 3.18 -18.22
N ALA A 227 -8.23 2.92 -19.43
CA ALA A 227 -8.00 3.97 -20.42
C ALA A 227 -9.30 4.61 -20.91
N ALA A 228 -10.37 3.83 -21.08
CA ALA A 228 -11.68 4.33 -21.50
C ALA A 228 -12.26 5.32 -20.46
N ILE A 229 -12.30 4.90 -19.19
CA ILE A 229 -12.79 5.73 -18.08
C ILE A 229 -11.93 6.98 -17.90
N LEU A 230 -10.61 6.84 -17.94
CA LEU A 230 -9.69 7.97 -17.75
C LEU A 230 -9.60 8.91 -18.96
N SER A 231 -10.05 8.47 -20.14
CA SER A 231 -10.06 9.31 -21.34
C SER A 231 -11.27 10.24 -21.39
N ASP A 232 -12.38 9.88 -20.75
CA ASP A 232 -13.55 10.73 -20.61
C ASP A 232 -13.35 11.70 -19.42
N PRO A 233 -13.36 13.03 -19.64
CA PRO A 233 -13.12 14.00 -18.57
C PRO A 233 -14.15 13.92 -17.45
N ASP A 234 -15.41 13.63 -17.76
CA ASP A 234 -16.49 13.60 -16.76
C ASP A 234 -16.36 12.37 -15.86
N GLN A 235 -16.12 11.20 -16.47
CA GLN A 235 -15.89 9.95 -15.73
C GLN A 235 -14.59 10.00 -14.92
N ARG A 236 -13.54 10.58 -15.50
CA ARG A 236 -12.25 10.79 -14.82
C ARG A 236 -12.42 11.69 -13.60
N GLN A 237 -13.17 12.78 -13.72
CA GLN A 237 -13.43 13.67 -12.59
C GLN A 237 -14.21 12.96 -11.48
N ALA A 238 -15.26 12.21 -11.83
CA ALA A 238 -16.02 11.43 -10.85
C ALA A 238 -15.14 10.41 -10.13
N TYR A 239 -14.29 9.69 -10.86
CA TYR A 239 -13.31 8.76 -10.31
C TYR A 239 -12.30 9.45 -9.37
N ASP A 240 -11.70 10.56 -9.81
CA ASP A 240 -10.74 11.33 -9.03
C ASP A 240 -11.38 11.87 -7.74
N GLN A 241 -12.63 12.33 -7.78
CA GLN A 241 -13.38 12.78 -6.62
C GLN A 241 -13.66 11.63 -5.63
N ALA A 242 -14.14 10.49 -6.11
CA ALA A 242 -14.37 9.32 -5.27
C ALA A 242 -13.07 8.85 -4.57
N MET A 243 -11.96 8.83 -5.31
CA MET A 243 -10.64 8.50 -4.78
C MET A 243 -10.17 9.49 -3.71
N GLN A 244 -10.37 10.79 -3.91
CA GLN A 244 -10.04 11.82 -2.90
C GLN A 244 -10.88 11.65 -1.63
N GLN A 245 -12.17 11.38 -1.77
CA GLN A 245 -13.07 11.13 -0.63
C GLN A 245 -12.63 9.89 0.16
N GLN A 246 -12.33 8.78 -0.53
CA GLN A 246 -11.86 7.56 0.11
C GLN A 246 -10.52 7.79 0.85
N ARG A 247 -9.58 8.52 0.24
CA ARG A 247 -8.32 8.90 0.91
C ARG A 247 -8.57 9.76 2.14
N ALA A 248 -9.45 10.75 2.06
CA ALA A 248 -9.81 11.61 3.18
C ALA A 248 -10.43 10.81 4.35
N GLN A 249 -11.33 9.87 4.04
CA GLN A 249 -11.92 8.97 5.05
C GLN A 249 -10.85 8.10 5.72
N ARG A 250 -9.94 7.49 4.95
CA ARG A 250 -8.82 6.70 5.49
C ARG A 250 -7.89 7.54 6.36
N MET A 251 -7.57 8.76 5.94
CA MET A 251 -6.77 9.70 6.74
C MET A 251 -7.48 10.10 8.04
N ALA A 252 -8.80 10.31 8.00
CA ALA A 252 -9.58 10.61 9.19
C ALA A 252 -9.59 9.43 10.19
N ALA A 253 -9.77 8.20 9.69
CA ALA A 253 -9.69 6.98 10.50
C ALA A 253 -8.29 6.79 11.11
N ASN A 254 -7.24 6.93 10.29
CA ASN A 254 -5.85 6.84 10.77
C ASN A 254 -5.53 7.91 11.81
N LYS A 255 -6.02 9.14 11.63
CA LYS A 255 -5.87 10.22 12.62
C LYS A 255 -6.53 9.84 13.96
N GLN A 256 -7.70 9.22 13.93
CA GLN A 256 -8.36 8.72 15.14
C GLN A 256 -7.51 7.65 15.82
N LEU A 257 -7.05 6.64 15.08
CA LEU A 257 -6.19 5.57 15.60
C LEU A 257 -4.90 6.11 16.23
N VAL A 258 -4.18 6.98 15.52
CA VAL A 258 -2.94 7.62 16.03
C VAL A 258 -3.23 8.49 17.25
N SER A 259 -4.35 9.20 17.26
CA SER A 259 -4.74 10.00 18.43
C SER A 259 -5.12 9.14 19.64
N ALA A 260 -5.72 7.97 19.41
CA ALA A 260 -6.08 7.03 20.47
C ALA A 260 -4.82 6.35 21.02
N ALA A 261 -3.94 5.87 20.13
CA ALA A 261 -2.65 5.28 20.50
C ALA A 261 -1.81 6.29 21.30
N SER A 262 -1.69 7.53 20.83
CA SER A 262 -0.92 8.56 21.56
C SER A 262 -1.54 8.92 22.92
N LYS A 263 -2.87 8.95 23.05
CA LYS A 263 -3.54 9.12 24.36
C LYS A 263 -3.24 7.94 25.30
N SER A 264 -3.32 6.71 24.81
CA SER A 264 -3.01 5.52 25.61
C SER A 264 -1.55 5.51 26.05
N MET A 265 -0.61 5.84 25.14
CA MET A 265 0.81 6.00 25.46
C MET A 265 1.03 7.09 26.53
N TRP A 266 0.36 8.23 26.40
CA TRP A 266 0.42 9.31 27.39
C TRP A 266 -0.11 8.88 28.76
N GLN A 267 -1.20 8.10 28.80
CA GLN A 267 -1.74 7.56 30.04
C GLN A 267 -0.82 6.54 30.71
N ILE A 268 -0.25 5.60 29.94
CA ILE A 268 0.72 4.62 30.45
C ILE A 268 1.95 5.34 31.00
N SER A 269 2.51 6.28 30.23
CA SER A 269 3.65 7.10 30.67
C SER A 269 3.35 7.78 32.01
N ASN A 270 2.18 8.41 32.14
CA ASN A 270 1.76 9.03 33.40
C ASN A 270 1.61 8.02 34.56
N GLN A 271 1.12 6.81 34.30
CA GLN A 271 1.01 5.78 35.34
C GLN A 271 2.38 5.28 35.80
N VAL A 272 3.31 5.05 34.87
CA VAL A 272 4.69 4.65 35.18
C VAL A 272 5.40 5.74 36.00
N VAL A 273 5.25 7.01 35.63
CA VAL A 273 5.82 8.12 36.40
C VAL A 273 5.22 8.16 37.80
N LYS A 274 3.90 7.94 37.96
CA LYS A 274 3.24 7.90 39.27
C LYS A 274 3.72 6.73 40.13
N THR A 275 3.80 5.52 39.59
CA THR A 275 4.27 4.35 40.34
C THR A 275 5.75 4.48 40.71
N ALA A 276 6.58 5.00 39.81
CA ALA A 276 7.99 5.29 40.09
C ALA A 276 8.15 6.37 41.18
N HIS A 277 7.33 7.42 41.16
CA HIS A 277 7.32 8.44 42.21
C HIS A 277 6.86 7.86 43.56
N ILE A 278 5.92 6.92 43.58
CA ILE A 278 5.48 6.22 44.80
C ILE A 278 6.60 5.31 45.33
N LEU A 279 7.27 4.55 44.45
CA LEU A 279 8.33 3.61 44.82
C LEU A 279 9.62 4.31 45.30
N LEU A 280 10.05 5.37 44.62
CA LEU A 280 11.29 6.09 44.93
C LEU A 280 11.09 7.21 45.97
N GLY A 281 9.84 7.57 46.25
CA GLY A 281 9.47 8.56 47.26
C GLY A 281 10.22 9.89 47.08
N PRO A 282 10.88 10.43 48.12
CA PRO A 282 11.57 11.73 48.06
C PRO A 282 12.82 11.73 47.17
N PHE A 283 13.31 10.56 46.75
CA PHE A 283 14.52 10.44 45.93
C PHE A 283 14.21 10.43 44.42
N PHE A 284 12.94 10.36 44.01
CA PHE A 284 12.51 10.29 42.61
C PHE A 284 13.10 11.43 41.77
N THR A 285 12.99 12.67 42.24
CA THR A 285 13.48 13.85 41.52
C THR A 285 15.00 13.82 41.34
N SER A 286 15.74 13.37 42.36
CA SER A 286 17.20 13.30 42.33
C SER A 286 17.70 12.24 41.35
N VAL A 287 17.06 11.06 41.34
CA VAL A 287 17.36 9.98 40.39
C VAL A 287 17.05 10.40 38.96
N MET A 288 15.95 11.13 38.73
CA MET A 288 15.61 11.60 37.38
C MET A 288 16.53 12.70 36.86
N ILE A 289 16.98 13.60 37.73
CA ILE A 289 17.99 14.62 37.37
C ILE A 289 19.31 13.94 37.00
N LEU A 290 19.74 12.91 37.74
CA LEU A 290 20.96 12.16 37.41
C LEU A 290 20.85 11.42 36.08
N LEU A 291 19.72 10.74 35.82
CA LEU A 291 19.47 10.06 34.54
C LEU A 291 19.46 11.04 33.36
N ALA A 292 18.88 12.23 33.52
CA ALA A 292 18.84 13.26 32.49
C ALA A 292 20.20 13.94 32.23
N ILE A 293 21.19 13.77 33.12
CA ILE A 293 22.56 14.26 32.94
C ILE A 293 23.46 13.18 32.28
N ILE A 294 23.10 11.90 32.42
CA ILE A 294 23.84 10.75 31.87
C ILE A 294 23.51 10.49 30.39
N ILE A 295 22.31 10.84 29.94
CA ILE A 295 21.85 10.78 28.55
C ILE A 295 22.24 12.08 27.82
#